data_AF-A0A660WUL5-F1
#
_entry.id   AF-A0A660WUL5-F1
#
_cell.length_a   1.000
_cell.length_b   1.000
_cell.length_c   1.000
_cell.angle_alpha   90.00
_cell.angle_beta   90.00
_cell.angle_gamma   90.00
#
_symmetry.space_group_name_H-M   'P 1'
#
loop_
_entity.id
_entity.type
_entity.pdbx_description
1 polymer ?
#
loop_
_entity_poly.entity_id
_entity_poly.type
_entity_poly.pdbx_seq_one_letter_code
_entity_poly.pdbx_strand_id
1 'polypeptide(L)'
;MRPEYEEYEEIFEVNIPEDEPVYPLNIVCKLLKMHSWTINEIVKEGIIHPRKVGKRKKLFSYRDIRRLKYVKYLIEKKGVNIQGVKVILEIRRDV
;
A
#
# COMPACT_ATOMS: atom_id res chain seq x y z
N MET A 1 44.10 10.36 -5.34
CA MET A 1 42.90 9.98 -6.11
C MET A 1 41.91 9.44 -5.08
N ARG A 2 40.78 10.13 -4.86
CA ARG A 2 39.74 9.67 -3.91
C ARG A 2 38.96 8.52 -4.57
N PRO A 3 38.54 7.49 -3.83
CA PRO A 3 37.59 6.51 -4.35
C PRO A 3 36.31 7.24 -4.80
N GLU A 4 35.79 6.86 -5.96
CA GLU A 4 34.61 7.47 -6.58
C GLU A 4 33.39 7.25 -5.67
N TYR A 5 32.60 8.31 -5.47
CA TYR A 5 31.47 8.35 -4.55
C TYR A 5 30.40 7.28 -4.83
N GLU A 6 30.40 6.68 -6.02
CA GLU A 6 29.52 5.58 -6.43
C GLU A 6 29.65 4.34 -5.55
N GLU A 7 30.86 4.00 -5.09
CA GLU A 7 31.09 2.81 -4.25
C GLU A 7 30.43 2.95 -2.86
N TYR A 8 30.26 4.18 -2.37
CA TYR A 8 29.56 4.46 -1.12
C TYR A 8 28.04 4.42 -1.27
N GLU A 9 27.49 4.87 -2.42
CA GLU A 9 26.04 4.87 -2.62
C GLU A 9 25.48 3.43 -2.62
N GLU A 10 26.18 2.46 -3.21
CA GLU A 10 25.78 1.06 -3.18
C GLU A 10 25.79 0.46 -1.77
N ILE A 11 26.78 0.80 -0.93
CA ILE A 11 26.91 0.26 0.43
C ILE A 11 25.78 0.74 1.34
N PHE A 12 25.28 1.97 1.12
CA PHE A 12 24.24 2.58 1.95
C PHE A 12 22.83 2.49 1.33
N GLU A 13 22.69 1.91 0.13
CA GLU A 13 21.38 1.73 -0.49
C GLU A 13 20.56 0.68 0.27
N VAL A 14 19.42 1.10 0.82
CA VAL A 14 18.46 0.20 1.46
C VAL A 14 17.39 -0.18 0.44
N ASN A 15 17.51 -1.38 -0.13
CA ASN A 15 16.50 -1.93 -1.01
C ASN A 15 15.40 -2.63 -0.20
N ILE A 16 14.20 -2.06 -0.21
CA ILE A 16 13.00 -2.69 0.37
C ILE A 16 12.17 -3.24 -0.80
N PRO A 17 12.01 -4.58 -0.92
CA PRO A 17 11.17 -5.16 -1.96
C PRO A 17 9.74 -4.61 -1.92
N GLU A 18 9.10 -4.44 -3.08
CA GLU A 18 7.78 -3.81 -3.16
C GLU A 18 6.69 -4.55 -2.37
N ASP A 19 6.84 -5.86 -2.22
CA ASP A 19 5.94 -6.75 -1.50
C ASP A 19 6.30 -6.89 0.00
N GLU A 20 7.43 -6.33 0.43
CA GLU A 20 7.84 -6.37 1.84
C GLU A 20 6.95 -5.42 2.67
N PRO A 21 6.20 -5.93 3.65
CA PRO A 21 5.21 -5.14 4.37
C PRO A 21 5.87 -4.39 5.53
N VAL A 22 6.33 -3.17 5.26
CA VAL A 22 7.02 -2.32 6.24
C VAL A 22 6.19 -1.13 6.73
N TYR A 23 5.06 -0.84 6.08
CA TYR A 23 4.28 0.37 6.36
C TYR A 23 3.12 0.10 7.33
N PRO A 24 3.13 0.63 8.56
CA PRO A 24 1.99 0.50 9.47
C PRO A 24 0.82 1.40 9.04
N LEU A 25 -0.40 1.03 9.45
CA LEU A 25 -1.64 1.70 9.06
C LEU A 25 -1.59 3.23 9.21
N ASN A 26 -1.03 3.75 10.31
CA ASN A 26 -0.93 5.20 10.55
C ASN A 26 -0.08 5.93 9.48
N ILE A 27 1.00 5.29 9.01
CA ILE A 27 1.84 5.84 7.93
C ILE A 27 1.09 5.79 6.61
N VAL A 28 0.39 4.69 6.33
CA VAL A 28 -0.45 4.55 5.12
C VAL A 28 -1.53 5.63 5.08
N CYS A 29 -2.24 5.86 6.19
CA CYS A 29 -3.23 6.94 6.31
C CYS A 29 -2.63 8.31 5.96
N LYS A 30 -1.42 8.61 6.48
CA LYS A 30 -0.71 9.87 6.22
C LYS A 30 -0.32 10.02 4.76
N LEU A 31 0.27 8.98 4.17
CA LEU A 31 0.71 8.97 2.77
C LEU A 31 -0.44 9.18 1.80
N LEU A 32 -1.57 8.53 2.07
CA LEU A 32 -2.73 8.56 1.18
C LEU A 32 -3.73 9.66 1.53
N LYS A 33 -3.56 10.37 2.66
CA LYS A 33 -4.56 11.29 3.21
C LYS A 33 -5.94 10.63 3.25
N MET A 34 -6.00 9.44 3.83
CA MET A 34 -7.22 8.64 3.98
C MET A 34 -7.44 8.31 5.45
N HIS A 35 -8.71 8.28 5.88
CA HIS A 35 -9.05 7.89 7.23
C HIS A 35 -8.80 6.39 7.46
N SER A 36 -8.37 6.03 8.67
CA SER A 36 -8.11 4.64 9.06
C SER A 36 -9.34 3.75 8.94
N TRP A 37 -10.53 4.30 9.21
CA TRP A 37 -11.81 3.61 9.02
C TRP A 37 -12.00 3.16 7.56
N THR A 38 -11.77 4.04 6.59
CA THR A 38 -11.90 3.72 5.15
C THR A 38 -10.93 2.63 4.73
N ILE A 39 -9.66 2.70 5.16
CA ILE A 39 -8.67 1.66 4.84
C ILE A 39 -9.05 0.32 5.49
N ASN A 40 -9.56 0.34 6.73
CA ASN A 40 -10.03 -0.87 7.38
C ASN A 40 -11.24 -1.48 6.66
N GLU A 41 -12.17 -0.66 6.15
CA GLU A 41 -13.31 -1.14 5.38
C GLU A 41 -12.85 -1.78 4.06
N ILE A 42 -11.89 -1.18 3.35
CA ILE A 42 -11.28 -1.76 2.14
C ILE A 42 -10.64 -3.13 2.44
N VAL A 43 -9.91 -3.25 3.55
CA VAL A 43 -9.28 -4.51 3.96
C VAL A 43 -10.33 -5.54 4.38
N LYS A 44 -11.39 -5.12 5.06
CA LYS A 44 -12.50 -5.97 5.49
C LYS A 44 -13.25 -6.57 4.29
N GLU A 45 -13.45 -5.77 3.24
CA GLU A 45 -14.09 -6.23 1.99
C GLU A 45 -13.18 -7.15 1.15
N GLY A 46 -11.91 -7.36 1.56
CA GLY A 46 -10.96 -8.23 0.88
C GLY A 46 -10.37 -7.60 -0.39
N ILE A 47 -10.43 -6.28 -0.54
CA ILE A 47 -9.82 -5.60 -1.69
C ILE A 47 -8.29 -5.60 -1.55
N ILE A 48 -7.79 -5.61 -0.32
CA ILE A 48 -6.36 -5.58 0.03
C ILE A 48 -6.10 -6.48 1.21
N HIS A 49 -4.98 -7.21 1.17
CA HIS A 49 -4.62 -8.23 2.14
C HIS A 49 -3.27 -7.90 2.80
N PRO A 50 -3.22 -6.93 3.74
CA PRO A 50 -1.98 -6.59 4.44
C PRO A 50 -1.49 -7.75 5.31
N ARG A 51 -0.18 -7.86 5.47
CA ARG A 51 0.43 -8.92 6.29
C ARG A 51 0.22 -8.61 7.78
N LYS A 52 -0.20 -9.62 8.54
CA LYS A 52 -0.25 -9.53 10.00
C LYS A 52 1.15 -9.83 10.57
N VAL A 53 1.67 -8.92 11.39
CA VAL A 53 2.93 -9.10 12.11
C VAL A 53 2.65 -9.13 13.61
N GLY A 54 3.05 -10.23 14.26
CA GLY A 54 2.74 -10.51 15.66
C GLY A 54 1.23 -10.64 15.92
N LYS A 55 0.80 -10.31 17.14
CA LYS A 55 -0.58 -10.59 17.59
C LYS A 55 -1.66 -9.66 17.02
N ARG A 56 -1.34 -8.44 16.56
CA ARG A 56 -2.38 -7.44 16.20
C ARG A 56 -2.03 -6.40 15.13
N LYS A 57 -0.77 -6.24 14.70
CA LYS A 57 -0.40 -5.15 13.79
C LYS A 57 -0.49 -5.62 12.33
N LYS A 58 -1.18 -4.84 11.49
CA LYS A 58 -1.18 -5.01 10.03
C LYS A 58 -0.08 -4.11 9.46
N LEU A 59 0.75 -4.67 8.61
CA LEU A 59 1.71 -3.93 7.81
C LEU A 59 1.34 -4.05 6.34
N PHE A 60 1.48 -2.94 5.63
CA PHE A 60 1.20 -2.80 4.21
C PHE A 60 2.53 -2.77 3.47
N SER A 61 2.54 -3.39 2.31
CA SER A 61 3.64 -3.32 1.35
C SER A 61 3.54 -2.05 0.49
N TYR A 62 4.57 -1.76 -0.29
CA TYR A 62 4.50 -0.69 -1.28
C TYR A 62 3.43 -0.99 -2.35
N ARG A 63 3.29 -2.26 -2.75
CA ARG A 63 2.24 -2.71 -3.67
C ARG A 63 0.84 -2.44 -3.11
N ASP A 64 0.61 -2.71 -1.82
CA ASP A 64 -0.67 -2.40 -1.15
C ASP A 64 -0.99 -0.90 -1.18
N ILE A 65 0.02 -0.04 -0.95
CA ILE A 65 -0.16 1.41 -0.97
C ILE A 65 -0.51 1.91 -2.38
N ARG A 66 0.16 1.41 -3.42
CA ARG A 66 -0.17 1.75 -4.81
C ARG A 66 -1.61 1.35 -5.15
N ARG A 67 -2.02 0.17 -4.70
CA ARG A 67 -3.39 -0.33 -4.87
C ARG A 67 -4.41 0.54 -4.13
N LEU A 68 -4.17 0.87 -2.86
CA LEU A 68 -5.01 1.80 -2.09
C LEU A 68 -5.14 3.17 -2.78
N LYS A 69 -4.06 3.68 -3.38
CA LYS A 69 -4.08 4.93 -4.13
C LYS A 69 -5.01 4.86 -5.34
N TYR A 70 -5.07 3.72 -6.03
CA TYR A 70 -6.01 3.49 -7.12
C TYR A 70 -7.45 3.34 -6.63
N VAL A 71 -7.67 2.60 -5.54
CA VAL A 71 -8.99 2.52 -4.86
C VAL A 71 -9.49 3.92 -4.49
N LYS A 72 -8.63 4.76 -3.91
CA LYS A 72 -8.94 6.15 -3.58
C LYS A 72 -9.40 6.93 -4.80
N TYR A 73 -8.71 6.80 -5.93
CA TYR A 73 -9.09 7.44 -7.18
C TYR A 73 -10.49 7.01 -7.64
N LEU A 74 -10.80 5.72 -7.60
CA LEU A 74 -12.12 5.22 -7.99
C LEU A 74 -13.23 5.77 -7.09
N ILE A 75 -12.98 5.85 -5.78
CA ILE A 75 -13.97 6.39 -4.83
C ILE A 75 -14.15 7.90 -5.02
N GLU A 76 -13.07 8.67 -4.96
CA GLU A 76 -13.17 10.15 -4.91
C GLU A 76 -13.36 10.81 -6.27
N LYS A 77 -12.79 10.23 -7.34
CA LYS A 77 -12.83 10.83 -8.69
C LYS A 77 -13.86 10.19 -9.61
N LYS A 78 -14.20 8.92 -9.38
CA LYS A 78 -15.19 8.21 -10.19
C LYS A 78 -16.51 7.97 -9.47
N GLY A 79 -16.60 8.28 -8.16
CA GLY A 79 -17.82 8.11 -7.39
C GLY A 79 -18.21 6.65 -7.18
N VAL A 80 -17.26 5.72 -7.32
CA VAL A 80 -17.52 4.29 -7.18
C VAL A 80 -17.49 3.92 -5.70
N ASN A 81 -18.50 3.18 -5.23
CA ASN A 81 -18.52 2.67 -3.86
C ASN A 81 -17.55 1.47 -3.68
N ILE A 82 -17.34 1.03 -2.44
CA ILE A 82 -16.33 0.00 -2.12
C ILE A 82 -16.64 -1.34 -2.83
N GLN A 83 -17.90 -1.76 -2.89
CA GLN A 83 -18.31 -2.98 -3.60
C GLN A 83 -18.06 -2.87 -5.11
N GLY A 84 -18.35 -1.72 -5.73
CA GLY A 84 -18.05 -1.47 -7.13
C GLY A 84 -16.54 -1.49 -7.40
N VAL A 85 -15.73 -0.94 -6.50
CA VAL A 85 -14.27 -1.03 -6.59
C VAL A 85 -13.79 -2.48 -6.57
N LYS A 86 -14.36 -3.30 -5.68
CA LYS A 86 -14.01 -4.73 -5.61
C LYS A 86 -14.26 -5.42 -6.95
N VAL A 87 -15.46 -5.27 -7.52
CA VAL A 87 -15.82 -5.85 -8.82
C VAL A 87 -14.86 -5.38 -9.93
N ILE A 88 -14.55 -4.07 -9.99
CA ILE A 88 -13.61 -3.53 -10.98
C ILE A 88 -12.24 -4.19 -10.88
N LEU A 89 -11.73 -4.36 -9.66
CA LEU A 89 -10.42 -4.96 -9.43
C LEU A 89 -10.41 -6.47 -9.69
N GLU A 90 -11.50 -7.18 -9.40
CA GLU A 90 -11.66 -8.60 -9.75
C GLU A 90 -11.64 -8.80 -11.27
N ILE A 91 -12.34 -7.95 -12.02
CA ILE A 91 -12.34 -7.97 -13.50
C ILE A 91 -10.93 -7.72 -14.06
N ARG A 92 -10.16 -6.82 -13.44
CA ARG A 92 -8.77 -6.54 -13.82
C ARG A 92 -7.78 -7.63 -13.39
N ARG A 93 -8.21 -8.66 -12.65
CA ARG A 93 -7.35 -9.67 -12.00
C ARG A 93 -6.32 -9.05 -11.06
N ASP A 94 -6.69 -7.93 -10.48
CA ASP A 94 -5.85 -7.22 -9.54
C ASP A 94 -6.06 -7.82 -8.13
N VAL A 95 -7.23 -8.39 -7.78
CA VAL A 95 -7.54 -8.96 -6.43
C VAL A 95 -6.80 -10.24 -6.12
#